data_AF-A0A090LRS9-F1
#
_entry.id   AF-A0A090LRS9-F1
#
_cell.length_a   1.000
_cell.length_b   1.000
_cell.length_c   1.000
_cell.angle_alpha   90.00
_cell.angle_beta   90.00
_cell.angle_gamma   90.00
#
_symmetry.space_group_name_H-M   'P 1'
#
loop_
_entity.id
_entity.type
_entity.pdbx_description
1 polymer ?
#
loop_
_entity_poly.entity_id
_entity_poly.type
_entity_poly.pdbx_seq_one_letter_code
_entity_poly.pdbx_strand_id
1 'polypeptide(L)'
;MGYKVDCSADWQKGCTIFLSPFETTYDTFLGYLKEKTLELGFTFDYNSDQYDYDTVNEKIKKKVPFDVKNQFAKGLGTFNPRYPIDVKVVPKLDAINGNTYSSKE
;
A
#
# COMPACT_ATOMS: atom_id res chain seq x y z
N MET A 1 -10.36 9.64 5.11
CA MET A 1 -9.81 8.41 4.50
C MET A 1 -8.32 8.58 4.33
N GLY A 2 -7.51 7.60 4.72
CA GLY A 2 -6.07 7.80 4.86
C GLY A 2 -5.19 6.61 4.58
N TYR A 3 -3.89 6.85 4.70
CA TYR A 3 -2.81 5.86 4.64
C TYR A 3 -1.68 6.33 5.56
N LYS A 4 -0.82 5.40 5.94
CA LYS A 4 0.40 5.74 6.70
C LYS A 4 1.62 5.52 5.84
N VAL A 5 2.62 6.37 5.99
CA VAL A 5 3.92 6.16 5.36
C VAL A 5 4.97 6.10 6.45
N ASP A 6 5.71 4.99 6.47
CA ASP A 6 6.94 4.86 7.23
C ASP A 6 8.10 4.95 6.23
N CYS A 7 8.80 6.07 6.25
CA CYS A 7 10.06 6.21 5.55
C CYS A 7 11.17 5.92 6.55
N SER A 8 11.82 4.77 6.39
CA SER A 8 12.95 4.43 7.23
C SER A 8 14.04 5.50 7.05
N ALA A 9 14.73 5.85 8.14
CA ALA A 9 15.93 6.68 8.06
C ALA A 9 17.03 6.04 7.21
N ASP A 10 16.97 4.71 7.05
CA ASP A 10 17.86 3.94 6.21
C ASP A 10 17.44 4.05 4.73
N TRP A 11 18.27 4.73 3.95
CA TRP A 11 18.06 4.97 2.51
C TRP A 11 18.04 3.67 1.69
N GLN A 12 18.55 2.55 2.21
CA GLN A 12 18.46 1.24 1.54
C GLN A 12 17.10 0.57 1.75
N LYS A 13 16.38 0.90 2.83
CA LYS A 13 15.05 0.34 3.13
C LYS A 13 13.93 1.15 2.50
N GLY A 14 14.16 2.44 2.24
CA GLY A 14 13.23 3.32 1.56
C GLY A 14 11.92 3.55 2.35
N CYS A 15 10.81 3.78 1.63
CA CYS A 15 9.51 4.08 2.23
C CYS A 15 8.51 2.95 2.04
N THR A 16 7.79 2.61 3.10
CA THR A 16 6.65 1.67 3.05
C THR A 16 5.34 2.45 3.23
N ILE A 17 4.44 2.29 2.28
CA ILE A 17 3.08 2.84 2.32
C ILE A 17 2.16 1.76 2.89
N PHE A 18 1.51 2.06 4.00
CA PHE A 18 0.53 1.21 4.65
C PHE A 18 -0.87 1.64 4.27
N LEU A 19 -1.62 0.70 3.71
CA LEU A 19 -3.01 0.84 3.28
C LEU A 19 -3.91 -0.04 4.15
N SER A 20 -5.16 0.36 4.29
CA SER A 20 -6.21 -0.48 4.87
C SER A 20 -7.24 -0.78 3.80
N PRO A 21 -7.71 -2.04 3.66
CA PRO A 21 -8.71 -2.37 2.64
C PRO A 21 -10.07 -1.72 2.91
N PHE A 22 -10.27 -1.18 4.10
CA PHE A 22 -11.47 -0.43 4.50
C PHE A 22 -11.35 1.09 4.26
N GLU A 23 -10.23 1.54 3.68
CA GLU A 23 -9.98 2.94 3.34
C GLU A 23 -9.92 3.11 1.82
N THR A 24 -10.50 4.19 1.30
CA THR A 24 -10.57 4.43 -0.17
C THR A 24 -9.20 4.58 -0.84
N THR A 25 -8.14 4.91 -0.09
CA THR A 25 -6.78 4.89 -0.62
C THR A 25 -6.40 3.50 -1.17
N TYR A 26 -6.96 2.44 -0.59
CA TYR A 26 -6.75 1.09 -1.11
C TYR A 26 -7.43 0.87 -2.46
N ASP A 27 -8.67 1.34 -2.63
CA ASP A 27 -9.35 1.31 -3.93
C ASP A 27 -8.56 2.10 -4.99
N THR A 28 -8.02 3.26 -4.62
CA THR A 28 -7.13 4.04 -5.48
C THR A 28 -5.90 3.22 -5.87
N PHE A 29 -5.24 2.54 -4.93
CA PHE A 29 -4.10 1.66 -5.23
C PHE A 29 -4.49 0.55 -6.22
N LEU A 30 -5.64 -0.10 -6.02
CA LEU A 30 -6.14 -1.12 -6.94
C LEU A 30 -6.33 -0.55 -8.35
N GLY A 31 -6.79 0.70 -8.49
CA GLY A 31 -6.90 1.39 -9.78
C GLY A 31 -5.58 1.58 -10.54
N TYR A 32 -4.43 1.56 -9.87
CA TYR A 32 -3.11 1.60 -10.52
C TYR A 32 -2.64 0.22 -11.01
N LEU A 33 -3.27 -0.87 -10.55
CA LEU A 33 -2.92 -2.22 -10.96
C LEU A 33 -3.49 -2.52 -12.35
N LYS A 34 -2.71 -3.20 -13.19
CA LYS A 34 -3.22 -3.72 -14.47
C LYS A 34 -4.28 -4.80 -14.19
N GLU A 35 -5.24 -4.94 -15.10
CA GLU A 35 -6.33 -5.94 -15.02
C GLU A 35 -5.82 -7.35 -14.67
N LYS A 36 -4.79 -7.84 -15.39
CA LYS A 36 -4.14 -9.15 -15.10
C LYS A 36 -3.55 -9.27 -13.71
N THR A 37 -3.12 -8.16 -13.11
CA THR A 37 -2.63 -8.14 -11.74
C THR A 37 -3.82 -8.20 -10.79
N LEU A 38 -4.86 -7.37 -11.01
CA LEU A 38 -6.10 -7.38 -10.21
C LEU A 38 -6.75 -8.78 -10.13
N GLU A 39 -6.75 -9.53 -11.22
CA GLU A 39 -7.26 -10.91 -11.28
C GLU A 39 -6.56 -11.90 -10.33
N LEU A 40 -5.38 -11.56 -9.79
CA LEU A 40 -4.65 -12.41 -8.84
C LEU A 40 -5.27 -12.44 -7.44
N GLY A 41 -6.31 -11.65 -7.19
CA GLY A 41 -7.06 -11.60 -5.94
C GLY A 41 -6.35 -10.76 -4.88
N PHE A 42 -6.82 -9.51 -4.74
CA PHE A 42 -6.44 -8.51 -3.73
C PHE A 42 -7.65 -8.07 -2.90
N THR A 43 -8.67 -8.91 -2.80
CA THR A 43 -9.90 -8.60 -2.06
C THR A 43 -9.78 -9.08 -0.61
N PHE A 44 -10.40 -8.34 0.29
CA PHE A 44 -10.51 -8.69 1.71
C PHE A 44 -11.98 -8.72 2.09
N ASP A 45 -12.35 -9.69 2.93
CA ASP A 45 -13.66 -9.78 3.54
C ASP A 45 -13.60 -9.29 4.99
N TYR A 46 -14.76 -9.05 5.61
CA TYR A 46 -14.84 -8.65 7.01
C TYR A 46 -14.19 -9.67 7.97
N ASN A 47 -14.17 -10.95 7.59
CA ASN A 47 -13.60 -12.05 8.36
C ASN A 47 -12.13 -12.32 8.03
N SER A 48 -11.49 -11.52 7.17
CA SER A 48 -10.10 -11.76 6.78
C SER A 48 -9.18 -11.69 7.98
N ASP A 49 -8.36 -12.73 8.15
CA ASP A 49 -7.42 -12.85 9.25
C ASP A 49 -6.00 -12.45 8.83
N GLN A 50 -5.04 -12.54 9.75
CA GLN A 50 -3.65 -12.18 9.49
C GLN A 50 -3.04 -12.96 8.30
N TYR A 51 -3.46 -14.20 8.05
CA TYR A 51 -2.96 -15.02 6.96
C TYR A 51 -3.39 -14.46 5.60
N ASP A 52 -4.61 -13.93 5.50
CA ASP A 52 -5.09 -13.27 4.28
C ASP A 52 -4.26 -12.01 3.97
N TYR A 53 -4.00 -11.17 4.98
CA TYR A 53 -3.16 -9.99 4.84
C TYR A 53 -1.73 -10.35 4.43
N ASP A 54 -1.13 -11.38 5.04
CA ASP A 54 0.21 -11.82 4.68
C ASP A 54 0.26 -12.35 3.24
N THR A 55 -0.74 -13.12 2.83
CA THR A 55 -0.87 -13.63 1.45
C THR A 55 -0.99 -12.51 0.43
N VAL A 56 -1.86 -11.52 0.69
CA VAL A 56 -2.02 -10.36 -0.19
C VAL A 56 -0.73 -9.53 -0.24
N ASN A 57 -0.08 -9.29 0.90
CA ASN A 57 1.18 -8.57 0.95
C ASN A 57 2.30 -9.26 0.16
N GLU A 58 2.38 -10.59 0.26
CA GLU A 58 3.29 -11.38 -0.57
C GLU A 58 3.00 -11.23 -2.07
N LYS A 59 1.72 -11.25 -2.46
CA LYS A 59 1.31 -11.02 -3.86
C LYS A 59 1.70 -9.62 -4.31
N ILE A 60 1.45 -8.59 -3.51
CA ILE A 60 1.85 -7.21 -3.82
C ILE A 60 3.36 -7.13 -4.02
N LYS A 61 4.14 -7.78 -3.16
CA LYS A 61 5.60 -7.82 -3.26
C LYS A 61 6.09 -8.52 -4.53
N LYS A 62 5.49 -9.65 -4.90
CA LYS A 62 5.94 -10.52 -6.00
C LYS A 62 5.38 -10.12 -7.37
N LYS A 63 4.19 -9.53 -7.41
CA LYS A 63 3.39 -9.35 -8.64
C LYS A 63 3.16 -7.90 -9.03
N VAL A 64 3.23 -6.96 -8.09
CA VAL A 64 3.07 -5.53 -8.41
C VAL A 64 4.44 -4.97 -8.76
N PRO A 65 4.64 -4.51 -10.02
CA PRO A 65 5.92 -3.94 -10.44
C PRO A 65 6.28 -2.70 -9.62
N PHE A 66 7.56 -2.48 -9.43
CA PHE A 66 8.07 -1.30 -8.74
C PHE A 66 7.59 0.02 -9.37
N ASP A 67 7.54 0.10 -10.71
CA ASP A 67 7.03 1.28 -11.42
C ASP A 67 5.60 1.62 -11.04
N VAL A 68 4.74 0.61 -10.82
CA VAL A 68 3.34 0.81 -10.42
C VAL A 68 3.27 1.36 -8.99
N LYS A 69 4.06 0.79 -8.05
CA LYS A 69 4.16 1.30 -6.68
C LYS A 69 4.67 2.74 -6.64
N ASN A 70 5.62 3.07 -7.52
CA ASN A 70 6.17 4.40 -7.66
C ASN A 70 5.19 5.40 -8.27
N GLN A 71 4.45 5.01 -9.32
CA GLN A 71 3.40 5.83 -9.89
C GLN A 71 2.29 6.10 -8.87
N PHE A 72 1.88 5.10 -8.10
CA PHE A 72 0.94 5.25 -7.01
C PHE A 72 1.47 6.25 -5.96
N ALA A 73 2.70 6.06 -5.48
CA ALA A 73 3.32 6.96 -4.50
C ALA A 73 3.41 8.42 -4.99
N LYS A 74 3.78 8.63 -6.25
CA LYS A 74 3.78 9.96 -6.88
C LYS A 74 2.37 10.53 -7.04
N GLY A 75 1.41 9.69 -7.40
CA GLY A 75 0.00 10.06 -7.56
C GLY A 75 -0.63 10.54 -6.25
N LEU A 76 -0.18 10.02 -5.11
CA LEU A 76 -0.61 10.50 -3.80
C LEU A 76 -0.18 11.94 -3.52
N GLY A 77 0.95 12.41 -4.07
CA GLY A 77 1.36 13.82 -4.06
C GLY A 77 1.63 14.47 -2.68
N THR A 78 1.52 13.73 -1.58
CA THR A 78 1.67 14.25 -0.21
C THR A 78 3.08 14.09 0.36
N PHE A 79 3.91 13.22 -0.23
CA PHE A 79 5.27 12.96 0.21
C PHE A 79 6.18 12.83 -1.01
N ASN A 80 7.47 13.11 -0.80
CA ASN A 80 8.47 12.87 -1.84
C ASN A 80 8.95 11.41 -1.73
N PRO A 81 8.60 10.53 -2.67
CA PRO A 81 8.97 9.12 -2.57
C PRO A 81 10.49 8.95 -2.61
N ARG A 82 11.07 8.45 -1.51
CA ARG A 82 12.45 7.97 -1.48
C ARG A 82 12.46 6.50 -1.86
N TYR A 83 13.34 6.14 -2.80
CA TYR A 83 13.48 4.75 -3.22
C TYR A 83 14.27 3.93 -2.20
N PRO A 84 13.98 2.61 -2.07
CA PRO A 84 12.87 1.88 -2.72
C PRO A 84 11.49 2.16 -2.08
N ILE A 85 10.40 1.96 -2.84
CA ILE A 85 9.02 2.13 -2.34
C ILE A 85 8.35 0.77 -2.25
N ASP A 86 7.77 0.46 -1.10
CA ASP A 86 6.94 -0.72 -0.90
C ASP A 86 5.52 -0.34 -0.47
N VAL A 87 4.58 -1.25 -0.73
CA VAL A 87 3.17 -1.10 -0.37
C VAL A 87 2.75 -2.32 0.45
N LYS A 88 2.17 -2.06 1.63
CA LYS A 88 1.70 -3.09 2.55
C LYS A 88 0.26 -2.80 2.95
N VAL A 89 -0.57 -3.82 2.97
CA VAL A 89 -1.94 -3.77 3.45
C VAL A 89 -2.00 -4.30 4.87
N VAL A 90 -2.70 -3.59 5.73
CA VAL A 90 -2.88 -3.92 7.15
C VAL A 90 -4.34 -3.75 7.54
N PRO A 91 -4.84 -4.51 8.54
CA PRO A 91 -6.24 -4.43 8.96
C PRO A 91 -6.60 -3.07 9.58
N LYS A 92 -5.64 -2.45 10.28
CA LYS A 92 -5.81 -1.14 10.93
C LYS A 92 -4.55 -0.32 10.82
N LEU A 93 -4.70 0.95 10.45
CA LEU A 93 -3.58 1.89 10.34
C LEU A 93 -3.10 2.37 11.72
N ASP A 94 -3.96 2.40 12.74
CA ASP A 94 -3.63 2.97 14.06
C ASP A 94 -2.40 2.31 14.70
N ALA A 95 -2.24 1.00 14.52
CA ALA A 95 -1.12 0.22 15.07
C ALA A 95 0.22 0.43 14.36
N ILE A 96 0.26 1.18 13.26
CA ILE A 96 1.47 1.40 12.47
C ILE A 96 2.19 2.67 12.92
N ASN A 97 3.48 2.54 13.19
CA ASN A 97 4.37 3.68 13.38
C ASN A 97 4.64 4.31 12.01
N GLY A 98 4.24 5.57 11.82
CA GLY A 98 4.40 6.27 10.55
C GLY A 98 3.58 7.55 10.53
N ASN A 99 3.89 8.41 9.56
CA ASN A 99 3.13 9.64 9.35
C ASN A 99 1.79 9.29 8.70
N THR A 100 0.70 9.74 9.31
CA THR A 100 -0.64 9.61 8.74
C THR A 100 -0.85 10.69 7.69
N TYR A 101 -1.22 10.28 6.49
CA TYR A 101 -1.61 11.17 5.41
C TYR A 101 -3.06 10.88 5.02
N SER A 102 -3.78 11.92 4.64
CA SER A 102 -5.08 11.78 3.98
C SER A 102 -4.85 11.80 2.48
N SER A 103 -5.44 10.86 1.73
CA SER A 103 -5.57 11.02 0.29
C SER A 103 -6.47 12.22 0.07
N LYS A 104 -6.00 13.27 -0.62
CA LYS A 104 -6.89 14.36 -1.03
C LYS A 104 -7.93 13.78 -1.99
N GLU A 105 -9.20 13.95 -1.63
CA GLU A 105 -10.35 13.72 -2.52
C GLU A 105 -10.25 14.55 -3.80
#